data_AF-A0A836TM97-F1
#
_entry.id   AF-A0A836TM97-F1
#
_cell.length_a   1.000
_cell.length_b   1.000
_cell.length_c   1.000
_cell.angle_alpha   90.00
_cell.angle_beta   90.00
_cell.angle_gamma   90.00
#
_symmetry.space_group_name_H-M   'P 1'
#
loop_
_entity.id
_entity.type
_entity.pdbx_description
1 polymer ?
#
loop_
_entity_poly.entity_id
_entity_poly.type
_entity_poly.pdbx_seq_one_letter_code
_entity_poly.pdbx_strand_id
1 'polypeptide(L)'
;MAVALEQAGSRDKALEIVQMALAASAAIDAKYSLAKGFAESRAAQALVSIKALPLALATARQIEDAALRTQSLWIVATAQANSGDTAAAEKTFLLADAAALDVKSDLDRAWILSTIAASSARRGDHALARRASLRHGILRSELKAPGRAQTSLPNWRIR
;
A
#
# COMPACT_ATOMS: atom_id res chain seq x y z
N MET A 1 -11.66 31.68 -2.00
CA MET A 1 -12.85 30.89 -1.61
C MET A 1 -13.41 30.06 -2.77
N ALA A 2 -13.64 30.66 -3.95
CA ALA A 2 -14.15 29.94 -5.13
C ALA A 2 -13.29 28.73 -5.59
N VAL A 3 -11.96 28.88 -5.72
CA VAL A 3 -11.06 27.78 -6.13
C VAL A 3 -11.05 26.62 -5.13
N ALA A 4 -11.20 26.90 -3.83
CA ALA A 4 -11.24 25.86 -2.80
C ALA A 4 -12.56 25.08 -2.86
N LEU A 5 -13.69 25.74 -3.16
CA LEU A 5 -14.99 25.11 -3.36
C LEU A 5 -15.04 24.28 -4.66
N GLU A 6 -14.40 24.76 -5.73
CA GLU A 6 -14.29 24.04 -7.00
C GLU A 6 -13.41 22.79 -6.88
N GLN A 7 -12.29 22.88 -6.14
CA GLN A 7 -11.45 21.73 -5.82
C GLN A 7 -12.16 20.73 -4.91
N ALA A 8 -12.97 21.20 -3.95
CA ALA A 8 -13.79 20.33 -3.11
C ALA A 8 -14.86 19.60 -3.95
N GLY A 9 -15.60 20.31 -4.78
CA GLY A 9 -16.61 19.70 -5.67
C GLY A 9 -16.01 18.73 -6.69
N SER A 10 -14.77 18.96 -7.13
CA SER A 10 -14.05 18.04 -8.02
C SER A 10 -13.57 16.78 -7.28
N ARG A 11 -13.21 16.90 -5.99
CA ARG A 11 -12.87 15.74 -5.14
C ARG A 11 -14.09 14.87 -4.86
N ASP A 12 -15.25 15.47 -4.58
CA ASP A 12 -16.47 14.72 -4.29
C ASP A 12 -16.90 13.89 -5.50
N LYS A 13 -16.86 14.49 -6.70
CA LYS A 13 -17.10 13.76 -7.96
C LYS A 13 -16.08 12.64 -8.19
N ALA A 14 -14.80 12.91 -7.94
CA ALA A 14 -13.77 11.89 -8.09
C ALA A 14 -13.96 10.73 -7.11
N LEU A 15 -14.39 11.02 -5.88
CA LEU A 15 -14.71 9.99 -4.89
C LEU A 15 -15.89 9.12 -5.33
N GLU A 16 -16.95 9.74 -5.85
CA GLU A 16 -18.11 9.03 -6.38
C GLU A 16 -17.71 8.08 -7.52
N ILE A 17 -16.90 8.56 -8.48
CA ILE A 17 -16.39 7.75 -9.59
C ILE A 17 -15.58 6.55 -9.07
N VAL A 18 -14.71 6.75 -8.07
CA VAL A 18 -13.93 5.65 -7.50
C VAL A 18 -14.82 4.65 -6.76
N GLN A 19 -15.86 5.11 -6.06
CA GLN A 19 -16.83 4.22 -5.41
C GLN A 19 -17.63 3.39 -6.42
N MET A 20 -18.05 4.00 -7.53
CA MET A 20 -18.67 3.28 -8.63
C MET A 20 -17.73 2.22 -9.23
N ALA A 21 -16.45 2.57 -9.41
CA ALA A 21 -15.45 1.62 -9.90
C ALA A 21 -15.23 0.45 -8.92
N LEU A 22 -15.23 0.71 -7.61
CA LEU A 22 -15.13 -0.33 -6.58
C LEU A 22 -16.38 -1.22 -6.51
N ALA A 23 -17.57 -0.65 -6.69
CA ALA A 23 -18.80 -1.42 -6.78
C ALA A 23 -18.79 -2.33 -8.02
N ALA A 24 -18.31 -1.81 -9.15
CA ALA A 24 -18.12 -2.61 -10.36
C ALA A 24 -17.07 -3.71 -10.18
N SER A 25 -15.96 -3.43 -9.49
CA SER A 25 -14.93 -4.45 -9.22
C SER A 25 -15.43 -5.54 -8.26
N ALA A 26 -16.33 -5.21 -7.34
CA ALA A 26 -16.96 -6.19 -6.46
C ALA A 26 -17.86 -7.18 -7.21
N ALA A 27 -18.39 -6.79 -8.38
CA ALA A 27 -19.18 -7.65 -9.25
C ALA A 27 -18.33 -8.57 -10.15
N ILE A 28 -17.00 -8.41 -10.16
CA ILE A 28 -16.10 -9.30 -10.89
C ILE A 28 -16.09 -10.67 -10.21
N ASP A 29 -16.34 -11.72 -11.01
CA ASP A 29 -16.29 -13.11 -10.56
C ASP A 29 -14.96 -13.41 -9.85
N ALA A 30 -15.04 -14.16 -8.74
CA ALA A 30 -13.89 -14.61 -7.97
C ALA A 30 -12.86 -15.37 -8.82
N LYS A 31 -13.29 -16.02 -9.91
CA LYS A 31 -12.40 -16.64 -10.90
C LYS A 31 -11.38 -15.66 -11.50
N TYR A 32 -11.70 -14.36 -11.52
CA TYR A 32 -10.84 -13.29 -12.01
C TYR A 32 -10.28 -12.43 -10.86
N SER A 33 -9.88 -13.07 -9.76
CA SER A 33 -9.31 -12.42 -8.56
C SER A 33 -8.16 -11.45 -8.87
N LEU A 34 -7.30 -11.77 -9.85
CA LEU A 34 -6.24 -10.87 -10.29
C LEU A 34 -6.78 -9.58 -10.93
N ALA A 35 -7.78 -9.69 -11.81
CA ALA A 35 -8.38 -8.51 -12.46
C ALA A 35 -9.10 -7.62 -11.44
N LYS A 36 -9.79 -8.24 -10.47
CA LYS A 36 -10.38 -7.56 -9.33
C LYS A 36 -9.31 -6.82 -8.50
N GLY A 37 -8.23 -7.50 -8.14
CA GLY A 37 -7.13 -6.90 -7.39
C GLY A 37 -6.47 -5.73 -8.13
N PHE A 38 -6.35 -5.79 -9.47
CA PHE A 38 -5.86 -4.67 -10.27
C PHE A 38 -6.80 -3.47 -10.20
N ALA A 39 -8.11 -3.69 -10.33
CA ALA A 39 -9.10 -2.63 -10.21
C ALA A 39 -9.06 -1.97 -8.83
N GLU A 40 -9.01 -2.76 -7.76
CA GLU A 40 -8.89 -2.29 -6.38
C GLU A 40 -7.57 -1.55 -6.14
N SER A 41 -6.45 -2.01 -6.71
CA SER A 41 -5.16 -1.33 -6.63
C SER A 41 -5.20 0.04 -7.30
N ARG A 42 -5.85 0.15 -8.46
CA ARG A 42 -6.04 1.44 -9.16
C ARG A 42 -6.96 2.37 -8.39
N ALA A 43 -8.04 1.85 -7.81
CA ALA A 43 -8.93 2.61 -6.95
C ALA A 43 -8.19 3.17 -5.72
N ALA A 44 -7.37 2.34 -5.04
CA ALA A 44 -6.56 2.80 -3.91
C ALA A 44 -5.60 3.95 -4.31
N GLN A 45 -4.98 3.87 -5.48
CA GLN A 45 -4.12 4.95 -6.00
C GLN A 45 -4.89 6.23 -6.32
N ALA A 46 -6.11 6.10 -6.86
CA ALA A 46 -6.99 7.24 -7.10
C ALA A 46 -7.42 7.91 -5.78
N LEU A 47 -7.75 7.10 -4.75
CA LEU A 47 -8.08 7.59 -3.40
C LEU A 47 -6.91 8.36 -2.77
N VAL A 48 -5.67 7.89 -2.98
CA VAL A 48 -4.46 8.64 -2.57
C VAL A 48 -4.37 9.99 -3.28
N SER A 49 -4.62 10.04 -4.58
CA SER A 49 -4.55 11.28 -5.38
C SER A 49 -5.53 12.36 -4.90
N ILE A 50 -6.72 11.94 -4.43
CA ILE A 50 -7.72 12.86 -3.87
C ILE A 50 -7.58 13.09 -2.35
N LYS A 51 -6.51 12.55 -1.73
CA LYS A 51 -6.21 12.61 -0.29
C LYS A 51 -7.23 11.90 0.62
N ALA A 52 -7.99 10.94 0.09
CA ALA A 52 -8.89 10.08 0.86
C ALA A 52 -8.13 8.88 1.47
N LEU A 53 -7.10 9.17 2.29
CA LEU A 53 -6.15 8.17 2.81
C LEU A 53 -6.80 7.03 3.62
N PRO A 54 -7.81 7.27 4.48
CA PRO A 54 -8.47 6.18 5.21
C PRO A 54 -9.17 5.17 4.28
N LEU A 55 -9.83 5.67 3.24
CA LEU A 55 -10.47 4.81 2.23
C LEU A 55 -9.41 4.08 1.40
N ALA A 56 -8.35 4.77 0.99
CA ALA A 56 -7.25 4.15 0.25
C ALA A 56 -6.62 2.98 1.02
N LEU A 57 -6.43 3.15 2.34
CA LEU A 57 -5.94 2.09 3.22
C LEU A 57 -6.91 0.90 3.29
N ALA A 58 -8.21 1.17 3.48
CA ALA A 58 -9.21 0.12 3.53
C ALA A 58 -9.25 -0.70 2.22
N THR A 59 -9.28 -0.02 1.08
CA THR A 59 -9.24 -0.66 -0.25
C THR A 59 -7.95 -1.46 -0.43
N ALA A 60 -6.79 -0.90 -0.12
CA ALA A 60 -5.51 -1.59 -0.26
C ALA A 60 -5.43 -2.87 0.57
N ARG A 61 -6.04 -2.90 1.77
CA ARG A 61 -6.08 -4.09 2.64
C ARG A 61 -6.97 -5.22 2.10
N GLN A 62 -7.99 -4.88 1.32
CA GLN A 62 -8.95 -5.85 0.77
C GLN A 62 -8.42 -6.59 -0.46
N ILE A 63 -7.37 -6.06 -1.09
CA ILE A 63 -6.74 -6.69 -2.26
C ILE A 63 -6.26 -8.09 -1.89
N GLU A 64 -6.78 -9.09 -2.61
CA GLU A 64 -6.50 -10.50 -2.36
C GLU A 64 -5.07 -10.88 -2.80
N ASP A 65 -4.65 -10.41 -3.98
CA ASP A 65 -3.32 -10.64 -4.50
C ASP A 65 -2.25 -9.95 -3.64
N ALA A 66 -1.33 -10.75 -3.08
CA ALA A 66 -0.33 -10.28 -2.13
C ALA A 66 0.64 -9.24 -2.75
N ALA A 67 0.96 -9.38 -4.04
CA ALA A 67 1.88 -8.46 -4.71
C ALA A 67 1.24 -7.09 -4.91
N LEU A 68 0.00 -7.08 -5.41
CA LEU A 68 -0.80 -5.86 -5.57
C LEU A 68 -1.11 -5.21 -4.22
N ARG A 69 -1.45 -6.00 -3.20
CA ARG A 69 -1.68 -5.52 -1.83
C ARG A 69 -0.43 -4.85 -1.26
N THR A 70 0.73 -5.48 -1.40
CA THR A 70 2.03 -4.92 -0.98
C THR A 70 2.26 -3.56 -1.63
N GLN A 71 2.16 -3.49 -2.96
CA GLN A 71 2.40 -2.27 -3.70
C GLN A 71 1.43 -1.14 -3.30
N SER A 72 0.13 -1.46 -3.19
CA SER A 72 -0.89 -0.48 -2.80
C SER A 72 -0.70 0.04 -1.38
N LEU A 73 -0.37 -0.83 -0.42
CA LEU A 73 -0.10 -0.42 0.96
C LEU A 73 1.16 0.47 1.05
N TRP A 74 2.21 0.17 0.29
CA TRP A 74 3.39 1.03 0.21
C TRP A 74 3.04 2.43 -0.32
N ILE A 75 2.20 2.54 -1.34
CA ILE A 75 1.76 3.83 -1.90
C ILE A 75 0.96 4.62 -0.84
N VAL A 76 0.04 3.97 -0.12
CA VAL A 76 -0.76 4.62 0.93
C VAL A 76 0.12 5.09 2.08
N ALA A 77 1.04 4.26 2.56
CA ALA A 77 1.97 4.62 3.64
C ALA A 77 2.83 5.83 3.26
N THR A 78 3.28 5.89 2.01
CA THR A 78 4.01 7.03 1.46
C THR A 78 3.19 8.30 1.50
N ALA A 79 1.93 8.22 1.06
CA ALA A 79 1.04 9.37 1.06
C ALA A 79 0.71 9.85 2.48
N GLN A 80 0.57 8.93 3.44
CA GLN A 80 0.45 9.27 4.87
C GLN A 80 1.69 10.01 5.37
N ALA A 81 2.89 9.51 5.08
CA ALA A 81 4.15 10.17 5.47
C ALA A 81 4.27 11.57 4.86
N ASN A 82 3.93 11.72 3.57
CA ASN A 82 3.95 13.00 2.86
C ASN A 82 2.87 13.98 3.36
N SER A 83 1.82 13.48 4.02
CA SER A 83 0.82 14.32 4.70
C SER A 83 1.21 14.71 6.13
N GLY A 84 2.36 14.23 6.63
CA GLY A 84 2.86 14.48 7.98
C GLY A 84 2.43 13.45 9.03
N ASP A 85 1.56 12.49 8.68
CA ASP A 85 1.11 11.42 9.58
C ASP A 85 2.10 10.24 9.55
N THR A 86 3.26 10.45 10.15
CA THR A 86 4.35 9.47 10.20
C THR A 86 3.98 8.23 11.02
N ALA A 87 3.14 8.37 12.04
CA ALA A 87 2.68 7.27 12.88
C ALA A 87 1.72 6.34 12.12
N ALA A 88 0.77 6.88 11.35
CA ALA A 88 -0.06 6.06 10.48
C ALA A 88 0.74 5.43 9.34
N ALA A 89 1.69 6.18 8.75
CA ALA A 89 2.57 5.67 7.72
C ALA A 89 3.34 4.43 8.18
N GLU A 90 3.93 4.47 9.39
CA GLU A 90 4.70 3.34 9.92
C GLU A 90 3.83 2.10 10.10
N LYS A 91 2.61 2.25 10.63
CA LYS A 91 1.65 1.16 10.75
C LYS A 91 1.31 0.56 9.39
N THR A 92 1.11 1.40 8.38
CA THR A 92 0.79 0.95 7.03
C THR A 92 1.98 0.27 6.36
N PHE A 93 3.22 0.75 6.58
CA PHE A 93 4.42 0.04 6.10
C PHE A 93 4.55 -1.35 6.71
N LEU A 94 4.24 -1.53 8.00
CA LEU A 94 4.23 -2.86 8.61
C LEU A 94 3.20 -3.80 7.96
N LEU A 95 2.02 -3.28 7.61
CA LEU A 95 1.03 -4.05 6.86
C LEU A 95 1.53 -4.40 5.45
N ALA A 96 2.23 -3.48 4.79
CA ALA A 96 2.80 -3.70 3.46
C ALA A 96 3.89 -4.78 3.50
N ASP A 97 4.71 -4.79 4.55
CA ASP A 97 5.75 -5.80 4.75
C ASP A 97 5.16 -7.18 5.05
N ALA A 98 4.10 -7.24 5.86
CA ALA A 98 3.37 -8.47 6.10
C ALA A 98 2.76 -9.03 4.80
N ALA A 99 2.15 -8.17 3.98
CA ALA A 99 1.65 -8.56 2.66
C ALA A 99 2.77 -9.04 1.72
N ALA A 100 3.96 -8.44 1.81
CA ALA A 100 5.11 -8.88 1.01
C ALA A 100 5.52 -10.31 1.39
N LEU A 101 5.45 -10.68 2.66
CA LEU A 101 5.74 -12.04 3.13
C LEU A 101 4.73 -13.08 2.65
N ASP A 102 3.49 -12.69 2.32
CA ASP A 102 2.48 -13.59 1.74
C ASP A 102 2.80 -13.97 0.28
N VAL A 103 3.66 -13.20 -0.41
CA VAL A 103 4.11 -13.53 -1.77
C VAL A 103 5.06 -14.72 -1.69
N LYS A 104 4.69 -15.84 -2.32
CA LYS A 104 5.41 -17.12 -2.19
C LYS A 104 6.85 -17.08 -2.70
N SER A 105 7.07 -16.46 -3.86
CA SER A 105 8.37 -16.43 -4.53
C SER A 105 9.29 -15.35 -3.98
N ASP A 106 10.49 -15.74 -3.56
CA ASP A 106 11.57 -14.83 -3.17
C ASP A 106 11.92 -13.84 -4.28
N LEU A 107 11.93 -14.31 -5.53
CA LEU A 107 12.21 -13.48 -6.69
C LEU A 107 11.09 -12.45 -6.90
N ASP A 108 9.84 -12.85 -6.73
CA ASP A 108 8.71 -11.94 -6.90
C ASP A 108 8.71 -10.87 -5.80
N ARG A 109 8.99 -11.26 -4.54
CA ARG A 109 9.20 -10.31 -3.43
C ARG A 109 10.30 -9.32 -3.74
N ALA A 110 11.44 -9.80 -4.24
CA ALA A 110 12.57 -8.97 -4.63
C ALA A 110 12.17 -7.97 -5.73
N TRP A 111 11.45 -8.46 -6.73
CA TRP A 111 11.02 -7.67 -7.87
C TRP A 111 10.02 -6.58 -7.48
N ILE A 112 9.03 -6.89 -6.63
CA ILE A 112 8.06 -5.93 -6.11
C ILE A 112 8.75 -4.83 -5.31
N LEU A 113 9.61 -5.19 -4.35
CA LEU A 113 10.31 -4.22 -3.51
C LEU A 113 11.29 -3.36 -4.31
N SER A 114 11.96 -3.95 -5.30
CA SER A 114 12.85 -3.21 -6.22
C SER A 114 12.04 -2.23 -7.09
N THR A 115 10.85 -2.64 -7.54
CA THR A 115 9.95 -1.78 -8.31
C THR A 115 9.45 -0.60 -7.47
N ILE A 116 9.11 -0.85 -6.20
CA ILE A 116 8.72 0.20 -5.24
C ILE A 116 9.91 1.15 -5.02
N ALA A 117 11.12 0.63 -4.78
CA ALA A 117 12.32 1.43 -4.57
C ALA A 117 12.62 2.31 -5.78
N ALA A 118 12.64 1.73 -6.98
CA ALA A 118 12.93 2.43 -8.24
C ALA A 118 11.87 3.50 -8.55
N SER A 119 10.58 3.20 -8.37
CA SER A 119 9.51 4.17 -8.59
C SER A 119 9.58 5.34 -7.61
N SER A 120 9.97 5.08 -6.36
CA SER A 120 10.08 6.11 -5.32
C SER A 120 11.29 6.98 -5.54
N ALA A 121 12.44 6.39 -5.93
CA ALA A 121 13.62 7.14 -6.34
C ALA A 121 13.34 8.08 -7.52
N ARG A 122 12.58 7.61 -8.53
CA ARG A 122 12.16 8.45 -9.66
C ARG A 122 11.27 9.63 -9.26
N ARG A 123 10.53 9.53 -8.17
CA ARG A 123 9.71 10.62 -7.61
C ARG A 123 10.50 11.54 -6.66
N GLY A 124 11.82 11.32 -6.48
CA GLY A 124 12.66 12.05 -5.54
C GLY A 124 12.55 11.57 -4.08
N ASP A 125 11.78 10.51 -3.84
CA ASP A 125 11.46 10.00 -2.50
C ASP A 125 12.55 9.02 -2.03
N HIS A 126 13.77 9.54 -1.87
CA HIS A 126 14.98 8.73 -1.61
C HIS A 126 14.96 7.99 -0.28
N ALA A 127 14.27 8.53 0.74
CA ALA A 127 14.13 7.87 2.03
C ALA A 127 13.32 6.57 1.91
N LEU A 128 12.21 6.64 1.19
CA LEU A 128 11.36 5.49 0.87
C LEU A 128 12.12 4.50 -0.01
N ALA A 129 12.81 4.98 -1.05
CA ALA A 129 13.61 4.13 -1.92
C ALA A 129 14.62 3.30 -1.11
N ARG A 130 15.33 3.92 -0.15
CA ARG A 130 16.21 3.21 0.78
C ARG A 130 15.46 2.20 1.64
N ARG A 131 14.30 2.57 2.21
CA ARG A 131 13.48 1.67 3.04
C ARG A 131 13.09 0.41 2.28
N ALA A 132 12.58 0.56 1.05
CA ALA A 132 12.17 -0.58 0.21
C ALA A 132 13.35 -1.49 -0.15
N SER A 133 14.50 -0.91 -0.53
CA SER A 133 15.72 -1.66 -0.82
C SER A 133 16.26 -2.42 0.40
N LEU A 134 16.25 -1.78 1.58
CA LEU A 134 16.67 -2.43 2.83
C LEU A 134 15.72 -3.55 3.23
N ARG A 135 14.41 -3.37 3.02
CA ARG A 135 13.42 -4.39 3.40
C ARG A 135 13.58 -5.66 2.61
N HIS A 136 13.97 -5.57 1.33
CA HIS A 136 14.33 -6.75 0.55
C HIS A 136 15.46 -7.57 1.20
N GLY A 137 16.50 -6.89 1.68
CA GLY A 137 17.62 -7.55 2.38
C GLY A 137 17.23 -8.21 3.71
N ILE A 138 16.33 -7.57 4.48
CA ILE A 138 15.88 -8.08 5.78
C ILE A 138 14.91 -9.26 5.64
N LEU A 139 13.93 -9.20 4.73
CA LEU A 139 13.01 -10.32 4.53
C LEU A 139 13.75 -11.59 4.05
N ARG A 140 14.85 -11.43 3.31
CA ARG A 140 15.72 -12.54 2.90
C ARG A 140 16.45 -13.19 4.09
N SER A 141 16.83 -12.43 5.12
CA SER A 141 17.51 -12.98 6.31
C SER A 141 16.55 -13.64 7.29
N GLU A 142 15.32 -13.11 7.42
CA GLU A 142 14.26 -13.70 8.27
C GLU A 142 13.86 -15.11 7.81
N LEU A 143 13.90 -15.39 6.50
CA LEU A 143 13.58 -16.72 5.93
C LEU A 143 14.70 -17.76 6.12
N LYS A 144 15.96 -17.33 6.23
CA LYS A 144 17.10 -18.22 6.48
C LYS A 144 17.25 -18.63 7.94
N ALA A 145 16.42 -18.10 8.84
CA ALA A 145 16.37 -18.49 10.24
C ALA A 145 15.11 -19.32 10.52
N PRO A 146 15.06 -20.62 10.15
CA PRO A 146 13.97 -21.50 10.56
C PRO A 146 14.09 -21.74 12.07
N GLY A 147 13.45 -20.89 12.88
CA GLY A 147 13.56 -20.98 14.33
C GLY A 147 13.08 -19.79 15.15
N ARG A 148 12.66 -18.67 14.54
CA ARG A 148 11.92 -17.63 15.28
C ARG A 148 10.48 -17.56 14.80
N ALA A 149 9.72 -18.59 15.16
CA ALA A 149 8.31 -18.41 15.40
C ALA A 149 8.14 -17.21 16.36
N GLN A 150 7.26 -16.27 15.99
CA GLN A 150 6.58 -15.37 16.94
C GLN A 150 7.49 -14.66 17.95
N THR A 151 8.47 -13.89 17.51
CA THR A 151 8.93 -12.78 18.37
C THR A 151 7.91 -11.66 18.28
N SER A 152 7.04 -11.63 19.29
CA SER A 152 6.19 -10.53 19.73
C SER A 152 6.51 -9.18 19.06
N LEU A 153 5.49 -8.58 18.44
CA LEU A 153 5.49 -7.14 18.18
C LEU A 153 5.95 -6.42 19.44
N PRO A 154 6.92 -5.49 19.37
CA PRO A 154 7.38 -4.77 20.54
C PRO A 154 6.19 -4.04 21.17
N ASN A 155 5.91 -4.42 22.41
CA ASN A 155 4.86 -3.87 23.24
C ASN A 155 5.25 -2.43 23.58
N TRP A 156 4.87 -1.46 22.74
CA TRP A 156 5.02 -0.04 23.04
C TRP A 156 4.02 0.31 24.14
N ARG A 157 4.40 0.01 25.39
CA ARG A 157 3.73 0.54 26.56
C ARG A 157 4.04 2.02 26.63
N ILE A 158 3.02 2.82 26.32
CA ILE A 158 2.89 4.20 26.76
C ILE A 158 3.16 4.21 28.27
N ARG A 159 4.18 4.95 28.69
CA ARG A 159 4.27 5.55 30.02
C ARG A 159 4.27 7.05 29.84
#